data_AF-A0AAE1S2D5-F1
#
_entry.id   AF-A0AAE1S2D5-F1
#
_cell.length_a   1.000
_cell.length_b   1.000
_cell.length_c   1.000
_cell.angle_alpha   90.00
_cell.angle_beta   90.00
_cell.angle_gamma   90.00
#
_symmetry.space_group_name_H-M   'P 1'
#
loop_
_entity.id
_entity.type
_entity.pdbx_description
1 polymer ?
#
loop_
_entity_poly.entity_id
_entity_poly.type
_entity_poly.pdbx_seq_one_letter_code
_entity_poly.pdbx_strand_id
1 'polypeptide(L)'
;MALNLLSCALALMFLLFLAELCCYIESASGVVLGSRLLAKENQAWFSDNKTFAFGFTPTAESQDQYQLSIWFAQLPEDRTLVWSPSM
;
A
#
# COMPACT_ATOMS: atom_id res chain seq x y z
N MET A 1 -10.35 -42.52 -24.65
CA MET A 1 -10.20 -42.25 -23.19
C MET A 1 -9.02 -41.32 -22.89
N ALA A 2 -7.79 -41.65 -23.32
CA ALA A 2 -6.59 -40.83 -23.07
C ALA A 2 -6.63 -39.39 -23.65
N LEU A 3 -7.16 -39.20 -24.86
CA LEU A 3 -7.27 -37.88 -25.49
C LEU A 3 -8.19 -36.91 -24.72
N ASN A 4 -9.27 -37.44 -24.14
CA ASN A 4 -10.20 -36.66 -23.31
C ASN A 4 -9.54 -36.24 -22.00
N LEU A 5 -8.73 -37.13 -21.40
CA LEU A 5 -7.97 -36.82 -20.18
C LEU A 5 -6.92 -35.73 -20.43
N LEU A 6 -6.23 -35.78 -21.58
CA LEU A 6 -5.27 -34.75 -21.98
C LEU A 6 -5.95 -33.39 -22.22
N SER A 7 -7.12 -33.39 -22.87
CA SER A 7 -7.91 -32.17 -23.07
C SER A 7 -8.38 -31.54 -21.76
N CYS A 8 -8.83 -32.36 -20.80
CA CYS A 8 -9.22 -31.87 -19.47
C CYS A 8 -8.04 -31.29 -18.70
N ALA A 9 -6.87 -31.94 -18.75
CA ALA A 9 -5.66 -31.44 -18.11
C ALA A 9 -5.23 -30.07 -18.69
N LEU A 10 -5.28 -29.90 -20.01
CA LEU A 10 -4.95 -28.63 -20.66
C LEU A 10 -5.94 -27.50 -20.29
N ALA A 11 -7.24 -27.81 -20.24
CA ALA A 11 -8.26 -26.86 -19.80
C ALA A 11 -8.06 -26.43 -18.34
N LEU A 12 -7.73 -27.38 -17.45
CA LEU A 12 -7.40 -27.10 -16.05
C LEU A 12 -6.17 -26.20 -15.92
N MET A 13 -5.09 -26.49 -16.66
CA MET A 13 -3.91 -25.63 -16.66
C MET A 13 -4.21 -24.22 -17.16
N PHE A 14 -5.04 -24.08 -18.19
CA PHE A 14 -5.46 -22.78 -18.71
C PHE A 14 -6.30 -22.00 -17.69
N LEU A 15 -7.22 -22.67 -16.99
CA LEU A 15 -8.02 -22.04 -15.93
C LEU A 15 -7.15 -21.61 -14.74
N LEU A 16 -6.15 -22.40 -14.35
CA LEU A 16 -5.19 -22.04 -13.31
C LEU A 16 -4.35 -20.82 -13.72
N PHE A 17 -3.89 -20.77 -14.97
CA PHE A 17 -3.17 -19.62 -15.51
C PHE A 17 -4.02 -18.35 -15.54
N LEU A 18 -5.30 -18.45 -15.93
CA LEU A 18 -6.23 -17.32 -15.87
C LEU A 18 -6.53 -16.89 -14.43
N ALA A 19 -6.62 -17.82 -13.48
CA ALA A 19 -6.82 -17.51 -12.07
C ALA A 19 -5.62 -16.73 -11.50
N GLU A 20 -4.39 -17.14 -11.82
CA GLU A 20 -3.17 -16.41 -11.43
C GLU A 20 -3.13 -15.01 -12.06
N LEU A 21 -3.54 -14.86 -13.33
CA LEU A 21 -3.60 -13.57 -14.01
C LEU A 21 -4.66 -12.62 -13.39
N CYS A 22 -5.82 -13.16 -12.98
CA CYS A 22 -6.85 -12.42 -12.26
C CYS A 22 -6.44 -12.02 -10.84
N CYS A 23 -5.54 -12.77 -10.21
CA CYS A 23 -5.00 -12.46 -8.88
C CYS A 23 -3.85 -11.47 -8.90
N TYR A 24 -3.34 -11.06 -10.08
CA TYR A 24 -2.47 -9.90 -10.21
C TYR A 24 -3.29 -8.60 -10.17
N ILE A 25 -4.07 -8.45 -9.11
CA ILE A 25 -4.42 -7.13 -8.63
C ILE A 25 -3.19 -6.72 -7.84
N GLU A 26 -2.35 -5.85 -8.42
CA GLU A 26 -1.38 -5.09 -7.65
C GLU A 26 -2.11 -4.66 -6.38
N SER A 27 -1.60 -5.04 -5.21
CA SER A 27 -2.18 -4.71 -3.92
C SER A 27 -2.52 -3.23 -3.97
N ALA A 28 -3.79 -2.90 -4.18
CA ALA A 28 -4.21 -1.53 -4.34
C ALA A 28 -3.63 -0.79 -3.13
N SER A 29 -3.09 0.42 -3.31
CA SER A 29 -2.57 1.23 -2.18
C SER A 29 -3.67 1.66 -1.19
N GLY A 30 -4.76 0.89 -1.10
CA GLY A 30 -5.84 1.04 -0.16
C GLY A 30 -5.40 0.62 1.24
N VAL A 31 -5.71 1.50 2.18
CA VAL A 31 -5.64 1.22 3.61
C VAL A 31 -6.61 0.09 3.95
N VAL A 32 -6.10 -1.03 4.44
CA VAL A 32 -6.94 -2.17 4.85
C VAL A 32 -7.84 -1.76 6.01
N LEU A 33 -9.13 -2.09 5.94
CA LEU A 33 -10.07 -1.79 7.03
C LEU A 33 -9.61 -2.44 8.35
N GLY A 34 -9.66 -1.66 9.42
CA GLY A 34 -9.20 -2.10 10.75
C GLY A 34 -7.68 -2.05 10.93
N SER A 35 -6.90 -1.72 9.90
CA SER A 35 -5.49 -1.38 10.06
C SER A 35 -5.33 -0.09 10.88
N ARG A 36 -4.15 0.06 11.48
CA ARG A 36 -3.81 1.19 12.36
C ARG A 36 -2.39 1.62 12.08
N LEU A 37 -2.15 2.92 12.15
CA LEU A 37 -0.81 3.49 12.24
C LEU A 37 -0.58 3.89 13.70
N LEU A 38 0.58 3.55 14.24
CA LEU A 38 1.03 4.00 15.56
C LEU A 38 2.26 4.88 15.39
N ALA A 39 2.29 6.02 16.09
CA ALA A 39 3.39 6.98 16.00
C ALA A 39 4.77 6.37 16.28
N LYS A 40 4.85 5.42 17.22
CA LYS A 40 6.09 4.73 17.59
C LYS A 40 6.66 3.82 16.50
N GLU A 41 5.87 3.46 15.48
CA GLU A 41 6.22 2.39 14.53
C GLU A 41 6.89 2.93 13.25
N ASN A 42 7.06 4.25 13.11
CA ASN A 42 7.64 4.90 11.93
C ASN A 42 7.11 4.34 10.60
N GLN A 43 5.81 4.02 10.58
CA GLN A 43 5.09 3.53 9.41
C GLN A 43 4.29 4.67 8.76
N ALA A 44 4.10 4.56 7.45
CA ALA A 44 3.27 5.47 6.66
C ALA A 44 2.55 4.69 5.57
N TRP A 45 1.40 5.21 5.15
CA TRP A 45 0.70 4.77 3.94
C TRP A 45 1.10 5.66 2.79
N PHE A 46 1.41 5.07 1.64
CA PHE A 46 1.85 5.79 0.44
C PHE A 46 0.73 5.80 -0.58
N SER A 47 0.60 6.91 -1.32
CA SER A 47 -0.27 6.94 -2.51
C SER A 47 0.22 5.95 -3.56
N ASP A 48 -0.66 5.52 -4.48
CA ASP A 48 -0.31 4.58 -5.57
C ASP A 48 0.97 5.00 -6.33
N ASN A 49 1.05 6.28 -6.69
CA ASN A 49 2.20 6.86 -7.41
C ASN A 49 3.40 7.20 -6.51
N LYS A 50 3.30 6.93 -5.20
CA LYS A 50 4.32 7.22 -4.19
C LYS A 50 4.73 8.70 -4.11
N THR A 51 3.88 9.62 -4.60
CA THR A 51 4.13 11.05 -4.48
C THR A 51 3.87 11.54 -3.07
N PHE A 52 2.83 11.01 -2.42
CA PHE A 52 2.42 11.40 -1.08
C PHE A 52 2.57 10.25 -0.10
N ALA A 53 2.81 10.61 1.16
CA ALA A 53 2.72 9.71 2.29
C ALA A 53 1.81 10.31 3.36
N PHE A 54 1.07 9.44 4.04
CA PHE A 54 0.19 9.74 5.15
C PHE A 54 0.62 8.96 6.39
N GLY A 55 0.70 9.64 7.53
CA GLY A 55 1.10 9.00 8.79
C GLY A 55 1.56 10.01 9.82
N PHE A 56 2.29 9.52 10.81
CA PHE A 56 2.80 10.36 11.89
C PHE A 56 4.17 10.96 11.53
N THR A 57 4.29 12.27 11.72
CA THR A 57 5.53 13.03 11.60
C THR A 57 5.86 13.66 12.95
N PRO A 58 7.12 13.63 13.42
CA PRO A 58 7.51 14.39 14.60
C PRO A 58 7.28 15.89 14.35
N THR A 59 6.92 16.61 15.40
CA THR A 59 6.81 18.07 15.36
C THR A 59 8.20 18.70 15.44
N ALA A 60 8.34 19.94 14.95
CA ALA A 60 9.60 20.68 15.05
C ALA A 60 10.03 20.94 16.51
N GLU A 61 9.07 20.95 17.45
CA GLU A 61 9.33 21.27 18.85
C GLU A 61 9.86 20.09 19.67
N SER A 62 9.51 18.85 19.29
CA SER A 62 9.95 17.65 20.00
C SER A 62 9.83 16.39 19.15
N GLN A 63 10.80 15.48 19.31
CA GLN A 63 10.78 14.13 18.74
C GLN A 63 9.75 13.19 19.40
N ASP A 64 9.25 13.56 20.58
CA ASP A 64 8.22 12.79 21.31
C ASP A 64 6.80 13.27 20.99
N GLN A 65 6.67 14.41 20.30
CA GLN A 65 5.39 14.93 19.83
C GLN A 65 5.21 14.62 18.36
N TYR A 66 4.08 14.01 18.02
CA TYR A 66 3.75 13.60 16.68
C TYR A 66 2.48 14.28 16.21
N GLN A 67 2.47 14.70 14.95
CA GLN A 67 1.27 15.13 14.26
C GLN A 67 0.95 14.14 13.14
N LEU A 68 -0.34 13.90 12.93
CA LEU A 68 -0.82 13.15 11.77
C LEU A 68 -0.79 14.08 10.56
N SER A 69 -0.22 13.67 9.43
CA SER A 69 -0.06 14.59 8.30
C SER A 69 0.03 13.86 6.96
N ILE A 70 -0.09 14.64 5.88
CA ILE A 70 0.26 14.24 4.51
C ILE A 70 1.48 15.06 4.07
N TRP A 71 2.49 14.41 3.50
CA TRP A 71 3.70 15.06 2.99
C TRP A 71 4.15 14.47 1.64
N PHE A 72 5.04 15.18 0.95
CA PHE A 72 5.69 14.65 -0.26
C PHE A 72 6.72 13.58 0.11
N ALA A 73 6.51 12.34 -0.33
CA ALA A 73 7.34 11.19 0.06
C ALA A 73 8.75 11.20 -0.58
N GLN A 74 8.91 11.88 -1.72
CA GLN A 74 10.12 11.83 -2.54
C GLN A 74 11.04 13.04 -2.34
N LEU A 75 10.58 14.08 -1.63
CA LEU A 75 11.43 15.23 -1.34
C LEU A 75 12.40 14.87 -0.21
N PRO A 76 13.72 15.13 -0.40
CA PRO A 76 14.69 14.98 0.68
C PRO A 76 14.43 16.03 1.78
N GLU A 77 14.96 15.78 2.98
CA GLU A 77 14.92 16.68 4.15
C GLU A 77 13.58 16.73 4.92
N ASP A 78 13.28 17.88 5.54
CA ASP A 78 12.10 18.16 6.35
C ASP A 78 10.84 17.89 5.52
N ARG A 79 10.06 16.90 5.97
CA ARG A 79 8.84 16.45 5.29
C ARG A 79 7.95 17.65 5.00
N THR A 80 7.93 18.08 3.75
CA THR A 80 7.11 19.21 3.32
C THR A 80 5.64 18.80 3.42
N LEU A 81 4.96 19.34 4.44
CA LEU A 81 3.58 19.02 4.74
C LEU A 81 2.66 19.70 3.73
N VAL A 82 1.69 18.93 3.24
CA VAL A 82 0.63 19.42 2.36
C VAL A 82 -0.69 19.54 3.12
N TRP A 83 -0.84 18.80 4.22
CA TRP A 83 -2.02 18.84 5.08
C TRP A 83 -1.76 18.25 6.48
N SER A 84 -2.44 18.78 7.49
CA SER A 84 -2.55 18.24 8.85
C SER A 84 -3.98 18.50 9.37
N PRO A 85 -4.63 17.56 10.09
CA PRO A 85 -5.98 17.74 10.61
C PRO A 85 -6.06 18.77 11.74
N SER A 86 -4.93 19.09 12.38
CA SER A 86 -4.86 19.97 13.54
C SER A 86 -4.12 21.29 13.26
N MET A 87 -3.94 21.63 11.97
CA MET A 87 -3.49 22.95 11.52
C MET A 87 -4.63 23.96 11.48
#